data_AF-A0A661X541-F1
#
_entry.id   AF-A0A661X541-F1
#
_cell.length_a   1.000
_cell.length_b   1.000
_cell.length_c   1.000
_cell.angle_alpha   90.00
_cell.angle_beta   90.00
_cell.angle_gamma   90.00
#
_symmetry.space_group_name_H-M   'P 1'
#
loop_
_entity.id
_entity.type
_entity.pdbx_description
1 polymer ?
#
loop_
_entity_poly.entity_id
_entity_poly.type
_entity_poly.pdbx_seq_one_letter_code
_entity_poly.pdbx_strand_id
1 'polypeptide(L)'
;PTQKPEKLLERIILASSNPGDIVADFCCGSGTLAAVAEKLGRRWICCDMSKYAIHVTRKRLLDIANSKKLGIKVKEESKRPKYAKPTRPFYLITVANYYTESLSDGSEAINLALNLYGAESLKEPFRYLHGLKKPKEIVHVAHFQFPVTPQEIKETVEEFKKSYFYEKGFSLTILGWDWAPDTFEKARDEVKNGDIKISLLTIPPRSKIEEVLKNQNIKPSELLKIGFVVPDEVKKHLRFLEPGVIELEISKNKQEIELTIKDFWVRLPHGYEELEEEIRKRIEEARTDQTKRKYFEPLIDYWAVDWNYDGKVFKHDFVEFRRRNKKDQKMGLKAKKVYEKEGEYEIVVKITDIFGGETSKAVKVVVR
;
A
#
# COMPACT_ATOMS: atom_id res chain seq x y z
N PRO A 1 -3.41 23.01 7.87
CA PRO A 1 -3.39 21.93 8.90
C PRO A 1 -4.13 22.41 10.15
N THR A 2 -5.03 21.59 10.72
CA THR A 2 -5.93 21.95 11.84
C THR A 2 -5.78 20.96 13.01
N GLN A 3 -4.54 20.69 13.41
CA GLN A 3 -4.25 19.75 14.49
C GLN A 3 -4.83 20.24 15.82
N LYS A 4 -5.62 19.39 16.48
CA LYS A 4 -6.19 19.67 17.79
C LYS A 4 -5.10 19.56 18.88
N PRO A 5 -5.08 20.44 19.90
CA PRO A 5 -4.14 20.36 21.03
C PRO A 5 -4.38 19.11 21.90
N GLU A 6 -3.30 18.43 22.34
CA GLU A 6 -3.41 17.23 23.17
C GLU A 6 -4.13 17.49 24.51
N LYS A 7 -3.89 18.64 25.16
CA LYS A 7 -4.52 19.01 26.44
C LYS A 7 -6.04 19.09 26.36
N LEU A 8 -6.59 19.48 25.19
CA LEU A 8 -8.04 19.51 25.00
C LEU A 8 -8.61 18.10 25.04
N LEU A 9 -8.02 17.18 24.27
CA LEU A 9 -8.47 15.79 24.24
C LEU A 9 -8.17 15.04 25.54
N GLU A 10 -7.09 15.38 26.25
CA GLU A 10 -6.78 14.82 27.58
C GLU A 10 -7.93 15.08 28.55
N ARG A 11 -8.43 16.32 28.59
CA ARG A 11 -9.58 16.69 29.44
C ARG A 11 -10.83 15.90 29.07
N ILE A 12 -11.14 15.80 27.78
CA ILE A 12 -12.34 15.10 27.29
C ILE A 12 -12.26 13.60 27.62
N ILE A 13 -11.13 12.95 27.30
CA ILE A 13 -10.95 11.50 27.52
C ILE A 13 -10.98 11.16 29.01
N LEU A 14 -10.34 11.97 29.86
CA LEU A 14 -10.37 11.75 31.32
C LEU A 14 -11.76 11.95 31.93
N ALA A 15 -12.57 12.84 31.37
CA ALA A 15 -13.94 13.09 31.86
C ALA A 15 -14.94 12.04 31.38
N SER A 16 -14.70 11.42 30.22
CA SER A 16 -15.70 10.58 29.53
C SER A 16 -15.33 9.10 29.40
N SER A 17 -14.19 8.65 29.94
CA SER A 17 -13.75 7.24 29.85
C SER A 17 -12.80 6.82 30.96
N ASN A 18 -12.70 5.51 31.20
CA ASN A 18 -11.77 4.88 32.12
C ASN A 18 -10.58 4.24 31.39
N PRO A 19 -9.44 4.00 32.07
CA PRO A 19 -8.36 3.17 31.52
C PRO A 19 -8.90 1.81 31.04
N GLY A 20 -8.46 1.35 29.86
CA GLY A 20 -8.95 0.11 29.24
C GLY A 20 -10.14 0.27 28.27
N ASP A 21 -10.91 1.35 28.40
CA ASP A 21 -12.02 1.67 27.49
C ASP A 21 -11.53 1.91 26.06
N ILE A 22 -12.45 1.77 25.10
CA ILE A 22 -12.22 2.09 23.69
C ILE A 22 -12.77 3.48 23.40
N VAL A 23 -11.95 4.33 22.80
CA VAL A 23 -12.38 5.62 22.24
C VAL A 23 -12.23 5.63 20.72
N ALA A 24 -13.09 6.34 20.00
CA ALA A 24 -13.06 6.36 18.54
C ALA A 24 -13.00 7.79 17.97
N ASP A 25 -12.27 7.95 16.86
CA ASP A 25 -12.22 9.18 16.07
C ASP A 25 -12.25 8.83 14.57
N PHE A 26 -13.39 9.09 13.92
CA PHE A 26 -13.60 8.75 12.51
C PHE A 26 -13.15 9.85 11.53
N CYS A 27 -12.56 10.94 12.04
CA CYS A 27 -11.96 12.02 11.28
C CYS A 27 -10.59 12.37 11.89
N CYS A 28 -9.75 11.35 12.07
CA CYS A 28 -8.63 11.42 12.99
C CYS A 28 -7.55 12.42 12.56
N GLY A 29 -7.43 12.70 11.26
CA GLY A 29 -6.47 13.65 10.72
C GLY A 29 -5.05 13.32 11.18
N SER A 30 -4.50 14.16 12.06
CA SER A 30 -3.17 13.94 12.64
C SER A 30 -3.08 12.87 13.73
N GLY A 31 -4.21 12.27 14.15
CA GLY A 31 -4.24 11.19 15.15
C GLY A 31 -4.05 11.68 16.58
N THR A 32 -4.47 12.91 16.91
CA THR A 32 -4.33 13.43 18.27
C THR A 32 -5.10 12.57 19.28
N LEU A 33 -6.32 12.12 18.94
CA LEU A 33 -7.13 11.29 19.84
C LEU A 33 -6.44 9.97 20.15
N ALA A 34 -5.98 9.23 19.13
CA ALA A 34 -5.25 7.98 19.33
C ALA A 34 -4.03 8.17 20.24
N ALA A 35 -3.21 9.20 19.99
CA ALA A 35 -2.01 9.44 20.80
C ALA A 35 -2.34 9.79 22.26
N VAL A 36 -3.37 10.60 22.51
CA VAL A 36 -3.78 10.93 23.88
C VAL A 36 -4.38 9.70 24.58
N ALA A 37 -5.25 8.97 23.89
CA ALA A 37 -5.84 7.73 24.39
C ALA A 37 -4.78 6.70 24.78
N GLU A 38 -3.79 6.49 23.91
CA GLU A 38 -2.66 5.58 24.13
C GLU A 38 -1.88 5.97 25.40
N LYS A 39 -1.52 7.24 25.55
CA LYS A 39 -0.78 7.75 26.73
C LYS A 39 -1.55 7.60 28.03
N LEU A 40 -2.88 7.69 27.95
CA LEU A 40 -3.78 7.55 29.08
C LEU A 40 -4.20 6.09 29.31
N GLY A 41 -3.73 5.13 28.51
CA GLY A 41 -4.04 3.71 28.70
C GLY A 41 -5.44 3.29 28.21
N ARG A 42 -6.03 4.00 27.25
CA ARG A 42 -7.28 3.63 26.57
C ARG A 42 -6.97 2.95 25.25
N ARG A 43 -7.78 1.98 24.83
CA ARG A 43 -7.77 1.45 23.46
C ARG A 43 -8.38 2.50 22.52
N TRP A 44 -8.04 2.44 21.24
CA TRP A 44 -8.53 3.43 20.28
C TRP A 44 -8.85 2.81 18.91
N ILE A 45 -9.81 3.43 18.23
CA ILE A 45 -10.14 3.16 16.82
C ILE A 45 -10.09 4.50 16.09
N CYS A 46 -9.30 4.60 15.03
CA CYS A 46 -9.22 5.81 14.23
C CYS A 46 -9.46 5.50 12.75
N CYS A 47 -10.21 6.39 12.10
CA CYS A 47 -10.47 6.35 10.66
C CYS A 47 -10.24 7.73 10.06
N ASP A 48 -9.81 7.74 8.81
CA ASP A 48 -9.75 8.93 7.96
C ASP A 48 -9.79 8.48 6.50
N MET A 49 -10.47 9.25 5.64
CA MET A 49 -10.48 8.98 4.19
C MET A 49 -9.12 9.27 3.55
N SER A 50 -8.32 10.15 4.14
CA SER A 50 -7.03 10.55 3.60
C SER A 50 -5.94 9.56 4.00
N LYS A 51 -5.34 8.87 3.01
CA LYS A 51 -4.11 8.08 3.22
C LYS A 51 -3.03 8.92 3.91
N TYR A 52 -2.89 10.20 3.55
CA TYR A 52 -1.94 11.10 4.20
C TYR A 52 -2.22 11.29 5.70
N ALA A 53 -3.47 11.50 6.09
CA ALA A 53 -3.86 11.60 7.51
C ALA A 53 -3.50 10.33 8.28
N ILE A 54 -3.81 9.16 7.69
CA ILE A 54 -3.43 7.86 8.24
C ILE A 54 -1.91 7.73 8.40
N HIS A 55 -1.11 8.12 7.39
CA HIS A 55 0.34 8.11 7.49
C HIS A 55 0.87 9.05 8.59
N VAL A 56 0.29 10.25 8.75
CA VAL A 56 0.67 11.18 9.83
C VAL A 56 0.32 10.59 11.19
N THR A 57 -0.88 10.02 11.34
CA THR A 57 -1.34 9.35 12.57
C THR A 57 -0.41 8.19 12.94
N ARG A 58 -0.11 7.32 11.98
CA ARG A 58 0.82 6.20 12.15
C ARG A 58 2.19 6.67 12.64
N LYS A 59 2.79 7.66 11.96
CA LYS A 59 4.09 8.22 12.37
C LYS A 59 4.08 8.79 13.78
N ARG A 60 3.01 9.50 14.16
CA ARG A 60 2.84 10.04 15.51
C ARG A 60 2.83 8.92 16.56
N LEU A 61 2.11 7.84 16.30
CA LEU A 61 2.00 6.71 17.22
C LEU A 61 3.34 5.98 17.37
N LEU A 62 4.07 5.77 16.27
CA LEU A 62 5.38 5.12 16.33
C LEU A 62 6.42 5.96 17.08
N ASP A 63 6.35 7.29 17.01
CA ASP A 63 7.24 8.19 17.75
C ASP A 63 6.70 8.57 19.15
N ILE A 64 5.61 7.95 19.62
CA ILE A 64 4.92 8.37 20.84
C ILE A 64 5.79 8.30 22.09
N ALA A 65 6.77 7.39 22.14
CA ALA A 65 7.70 7.24 23.25
C ALA A 65 8.50 8.53 23.52
N ASN A 66 8.80 9.30 22.46
CA ASN A 66 9.53 10.56 22.54
C ASN A 66 8.64 11.77 22.88
N SER A 67 7.32 11.58 22.86
CA SER A 67 6.35 12.65 23.14
C SER A 67 6.18 12.89 24.64
N LYS A 68 5.51 13.99 25.00
CA LYS A 68 5.19 14.36 26.39
C LYS A 68 4.23 13.36 27.04
N LYS A 69 4.50 12.99 28.30
CA LYS A 69 3.62 12.14 29.13
C LYS A 69 2.39 12.91 29.61
N LEU A 70 1.19 12.35 29.41
CA LEU A 70 -0.08 12.91 29.86
C LEU A 70 -0.60 12.19 31.12
N GLY A 71 -1.69 12.69 31.70
CA GLY A 71 -2.34 12.11 32.89
C GLY A 71 -1.61 12.39 34.20
N ILE A 72 -0.68 13.35 34.20
CA ILE A 72 0.09 13.74 35.40
C ILE A 72 0.06 15.25 35.60
N LYS A 73 0.01 15.67 36.88
CA LYS A 73 0.21 17.06 37.28
C LYS A 73 1.70 17.38 37.25
N VAL A 74 2.08 18.49 36.62
CA VAL A 74 3.46 19.00 36.58
C VAL A 74 3.45 20.47 36.99
N LYS A 75 4.50 20.91 37.71
CA LYS A 75 4.64 22.33 38.11
C LYS A 75 5.01 23.23 36.94
N GLU A 76 5.81 22.71 35.99
CA GLU A 76 6.24 23.42 34.78
C GLU A 76 6.06 22.54 33.54
N GLU A 77 5.40 23.07 32.52
CA GLU A 77 5.08 22.34 31.28
C GLU A 77 6.32 22.07 30.39
N SER A 78 7.37 22.86 30.56
CA SER A 78 8.69 22.70 29.92
C SER A 78 9.45 21.48 30.43
N LYS A 79 9.24 21.10 31.70
CA LYS A 79 9.91 19.98 32.38
C LYS A 79 9.10 18.68 32.36
N ARG A 80 8.00 18.62 31.60
CA ARG A 80 7.16 17.42 31.52
C ARG A 80 7.98 16.23 30.99
N PRO A 81 8.00 15.09 31.69
CA PRO A 81 8.75 13.92 31.24
C PRO A 81 8.19 13.37 29.92
N LYS A 82 9.03 12.61 29.22
CA LYS A 82 8.61 11.83 28.06
C LYS A 82 7.67 10.70 28.48
N TYR A 83 6.80 10.27 27.56
CA TYR A 83 5.95 9.11 27.75
C TYR A 83 6.78 7.83 27.94
N ALA A 84 7.89 7.71 27.20
CA ALA A 84 8.95 6.70 27.34
C ALA A 84 8.50 5.23 27.14
N LYS A 85 7.24 4.99 26.77
CA LYS A 85 6.74 3.67 26.36
C LYS A 85 6.49 3.67 24.85
N PRO A 86 6.80 2.58 24.13
CA PRO A 86 6.36 2.44 22.76
C PRO A 86 4.83 2.41 22.69
N THR A 87 4.27 2.71 21.51
CA THR A 87 2.85 2.44 21.26
C THR A 87 2.59 0.94 21.37
N ARG A 88 1.42 0.55 21.87
CA ARG A 88 0.95 -0.84 21.73
C ARG A 88 0.82 -1.20 20.24
N PRO A 89 0.98 -2.48 19.88
CA PRO A 89 0.72 -2.94 18.52
C PRO A 89 -0.69 -2.54 18.06
N PHE A 90 -0.81 -2.12 16.80
CA PHE A 90 -2.09 -1.70 16.23
C PHE A 90 -2.22 -2.21 14.79
N TYR A 91 -3.46 -2.41 14.35
CA TYR A 91 -3.75 -2.81 12.98
C TYR A 91 -4.01 -1.57 12.13
N LEU A 92 -3.50 -1.60 10.90
CA LEU A 92 -3.91 -0.66 9.88
C LEU A 92 -4.76 -1.42 8.86
N ILE A 93 -6.01 -1.01 8.75
CA ILE A 93 -6.95 -1.57 7.79
C ILE A 93 -7.22 -0.49 6.75
N THR A 94 -6.83 -0.76 5.51
CA THR A 94 -7.26 0.03 4.37
C THR A 94 -8.58 -0.56 3.90
N VAL A 95 -9.69 0.13 4.20
CA VAL A 95 -10.97 -0.20 3.56
C VAL A 95 -10.87 0.34 2.14
N ALA A 96 -10.75 -0.58 1.20
CA ALA A 96 -10.49 -0.31 -0.19
C ALA A 96 -11.72 0.36 -0.81
N ASN A 97 -11.77 1.70 -0.75
CA ASN A 97 -12.95 2.48 -1.13
C ASN A 97 -12.95 2.74 -2.64
N TYR A 98 -13.13 1.67 -3.41
CA TYR A 98 -13.09 1.66 -4.87
C TYR A 98 -14.46 1.98 -5.46
N TYR A 99 -14.88 3.25 -5.42
CA TYR A 99 -16.18 3.65 -5.98
C TYR A 99 -17.37 2.76 -5.49
N THR A 100 -17.21 1.98 -4.41
CA THR A 100 -18.08 0.86 -4.04
C THR A 100 -19.46 1.31 -3.59
N GLU A 101 -19.55 2.54 -3.09
CA GLU A 101 -20.81 3.19 -2.74
C GLU A 101 -21.58 3.68 -3.97
N SER A 102 -20.89 3.89 -5.10
CA SER A 102 -21.45 4.42 -6.36
C SER A 102 -21.54 3.41 -7.50
N LEU A 103 -20.87 2.26 -7.38
CA LEU A 103 -20.89 1.16 -8.34
C LEU A 103 -21.74 0.05 -7.72
N SER A 104 -22.94 -0.12 -8.27
CA SER A 104 -23.90 -1.10 -7.78
C SER A 104 -23.66 -2.50 -8.37
N ASP A 105 -22.92 -2.55 -9.49
CA ASP A 105 -22.67 -3.74 -10.29
C ASP A 105 -21.17 -3.81 -10.68
N GLY A 106 -20.61 -5.03 -10.69
CA GLY A 106 -19.26 -5.30 -11.19
C GLY A 106 -19.07 -4.91 -12.66
N SER A 107 -20.13 -4.93 -13.48
CA SER A 107 -20.06 -4.49 -14.89
C SER A 107 -19.76 -2.99 -15.02
N GLU A 108 -20.32 -2.15 -14.14
CA GLU A 108 -20.03 -0.71 -14.11
C GLU A 108 -18.56 -0.46 -13.75
N ALA A 109 -18.04 -1.22 -12.80
CA ALA A 109 -16.64 -1.14 -12.39
C ALA A 109 -15.68 -1.54 -13.53
N ILE A 110 -16.00 -2.63 -14.22
CA ILE A 110 -15.25 -3.12 -15.38
C ILE A 110 -15.23 -2.05 -16.49
N ASN A 111 -16.41 -1.54 -16.87
CA ASN A 111 -16.51 -0.53 -17.93
C ASN A 111 -15.78 0.77 -17.58
N LEU A 112 -15.86 1.21 -16.31
CA LEU A 112 -15.12 2.37 -15.83
C LEU A 112 -13.61 2.16 -15.98
N ALA A 113 -13.08 1.03 -15.50
CA ALA A 113 -11.66 0.73 -15.57
C ALA A 113 -11.16 0.64 -17.01
N LEU A 114 -11.90 -0.04 -17.89
CA LEU A 114 -11.57 -0.13 -19.32
C LEU A 114 -11.55 1.25 -19.97
N ASN A 115 -12.56 2.08 -19.71
CA ASN A 115 -12.66 3.42 -20.29
C ASN A 115 -11.51 4.34 -19.82
N LEU A 116 -11.20 4.33 -18.51
CA LEU A 116 -10.04 5.05 -17.96
C LEU A 116 -8.73 4.57 -18.57
N TYR A 117 -8.62 3.26 -18.84
CA TYR A 117 -7.43 2.66 -19.45
C TYR A 117 -7.34 2.88 -20.97
N GLY A 118 -8.44 3.26 -21.61
CA GLY A 118 -8.56 3.39 -23.06
C GLY A 118 -8.74 2.05 -23.79
N ALA A 119 -9.37 1.07 -23.14
CA ALA A 119 -9.77 -0.20 -23.73
C ALA A 119 -11.28 -0.21 -24.03
N GLU A 120 -11.67 -0.95 -25.05
CA GLU A 120 -13.05 -1.18 -25.45
C GLU A 120 -13.57 -2.48 -24.84
N SER A 121 -14.78 -2.50 -24.29
CA SER A 121 -15.37 -3.72 -23.73
C SER A 121 -15.57 -4.80 -24.79
N LEU A 122 -15.28 -6.05 -24.42
CA LEU A 122 -15.56 -7.21 -25.26
C LEU A 122 -17.07 -7.43 -25.40
N LYS A 123 -17.47 -7.87 -26.60
CA LYS A 123 -18.86 -8.29 -26.87
C LYS A 123 -19.08 -9.77 -26.54
N GLU A 124 -18.02 -10.56 -26.58
CA GLU A 124 -18.06 -12.00 -26.31
C GLU A 124 -17.96 -12.26 -24.81
N PRO A 125 -18.73 -13.23 -24.27
CA PRO A 125 -18.72 -13.53 -22.85
C PRO A 125 -17.51 -14.39 -22.48
N PHE A 126 -16.48 -13.76 -21.93
CA PHE A 126 -15.41 -14.44 -21.19
C PHE A 126 -15.61 -14.23 -19.69
N ARG A 127 -15.04 -15.12 -18.87
CA ARG A 127 -15.18 -15.01 -17.41
C ARG A 127 -14.23 -13.97 -16.82
N TYR A 128 -13.00 -13.89 -17.34
CA TYR A 128 -11.95 -13.00 -16.86
C TYR A 128 -11.48 -12.00 -17.93
N LEU A 129 -11.64 -12.30 -19.23
CA LEU A 129 -11.26 -11.34 -20.27
C LEU A 129 -12.39 -10.31 -20.49
N HIS A 130 -12.10 -9.02 -20.34
CA HIS A 130 -13.14 -7.99 -20.30
C HIS A 130 -13.05 -6.96 -21.43
N GLY A 131 -11.85 -6.64 -21.90
CA GLY A 131 -11.67 -5.59 -22.90
C GLY A 131 -10.51 -5.78 -23.84
N LEU A 132 -10.53 -5.00 -24.92
CA LEU A 132 -9.51 -4.96 -25.96
C LEU A 132 -8.89 -3.58 -26.06
N LYS A 133 -7.57 -3.55 -26.19
CA LYS A 133 -6.82 -2.34 -26.47
C LYS A 133 -5.93 -2.55 -27.69
N LYS A 134 -5.97 -1.57 -28.60
CA LYS A 134 -5.17 -1.61 -29.83
C LYS A 134 -3.67 -1.44 -29.47
N PRO A 135 -2.75 -2.13 -30.17
CA PRO A 135 -3.01 -2.96 -31.35
C PRO A 135 -3.38 -4.42 -31.06
N LYS A 136 -2.87 -5.05 -29.98
CA LYS A 136 -3.09 -6.47 -29.67
C LYS A 136 -2.98 -6.75 -28.17
N GLU A 137 -3.84 -6.13 -27.40
CA GLU A 137 -3.86 -6.27 -25.95
C GLU A 137 -5.24 -6.68 -25.46
N ILE A 138 -5.28 -7.75 -24.67
CA ILE A 138 -6.47 -8.19 -23.94
C ILE A 138 -6.38 -7.68 -22.51
N VAL A 139 -7.50 -7.25 -21.94
CA VAL A 139 -7.56 -6.62 -20.63
C VAL A 139 -8.50 -7.41 -19.73
N HIS A 140 -7.99 -7.87 -18.59
CA HIS A 140 -8.76 -8.30 -17.44
C HIS A 140 -8.86 -7.14 -16.46
N VAL A 141 -10.03 -6.99 -15.84
CA VAL A 141 -10.28 -6.03 -14.76
C VAL A 141 -10.66 -6.86 -13.54
N ALA A 142 -9.82 -6.82 -12.51
CA ALA A 142 -10.01 -7.61 -11.31
C ALA A 142 -11.20 -7.14 -10.48
N HIS A 143 -11.57 -7.92 -9.47
CA HIS A 143 -12.71 -7.56 -8.63
C HIS A 143 -12.53 -6.19 -7.95
N PHE A 144 -13.55 -5.33 -8.02
CA PHE A 144 -13.47 -3.97 -7.49
C PHE A 144 -13.58 -3.87 -5.97
N GLN A 145 -14.03 -4.92 -5.28
CA GLN A 145 -14.14 -4.92 -3.80
C GLN A 145 -13.02 -5.68 -3.09
N PHE A 146 -12.24 -6.47 -3.83
CA PHE A 146 -11.24 -7.35 -3.24
C PHE A 146 -9.88 -7.14 -3.92
N PRO A 147 -8.77 -7.23 -3.17
CA PRO A 147 -7.44 -7.23 -3.76
C PRO A 147 -7.27 -8.36 -4.76
N VAL A 148 -6.51 -8.11 -5.84
CA VAL A 148 -6.15 -9.15 -6.81
C VAL A 148 -5.35 -10.23 -6.10
N THR A 149 -5.74 -11.49 -6.31
CA THR A 149 -5.11 -12.66 -5.70
C THR A 149 -4.25 -13.44 -6.71
N PRO A 150 -3.27 -14.26 -6.26
CA PRO A 150 -2.53 -15.13 -7.16
C PRO A 150 -3.45 -16.08 -7.94
N GLN A 151 -4.52 -16.58 -7.30
CA GLN A 151 -5.47 -17.50 -7.92
C GLN A 151 -6.25 -16.83 -9.06
N GLU A 152 -6.73 -15.61 -8.88
CA GLU A 152 -7.43 -14.84 -9.93
C GLU A 152 -6.52 -14.61 -11.15
N ILE A 153 -5.24 -14.30 -10.92
CA ILE A 153 -4.26 -14.17 -12.00
C ILE A 153 -4.08 -15.49 -12.73
N LYS A 154 -3.88 -16.58 -12.01
CA LYS A 154 -3.71 -17.91 -12.59
C LYS A 154 -4.90 -18.30 -13.46
N GLU A 155 -6.12 -18.13 -12.95
CA GLU A 155 -7.36 -18.43 -13.68
C GLU A 155 -7.51 -17.56 -14.95
N THR A 156 -7.19 -16.27 -14.83
CA THR A 156 -7.19 -15.34 -15.97
C THR A 156 -6.18 -15.76 -17.04
N VAL A 157 -4.96 -16.14 -16.63
CA VAL A 157 -3.90 -16.60 -17.54
C VAL A 157 -4.29 -17.91 -18.21
N GLU A 158 -4.91 -18.85 -17.48
CA GLU A 158 -5.39 -20.11 -18.03
C GLU A 158 -6.51 -19.91 -19.06
N GLU A 159 -7.47 -19.01 -18.80
CA GLU A 159 -8.49 -18.64 -19.79
C GLU A 159 -7.86 -17.96 -21.01
N PHE A 160 -6.94 -17.02 -20.78
CA PHE A 160 -6.23 -16.34 -21.87
C PHE A 160 -5.48 -17.30 -22.79
N LYS A 161 -4.73 -18.27 -22.22
CA LYS A 161 -4.01 -19.30 -22.99
C LYS A 161 -4.92 -20.16 -23.87
N LYS A 162 -6.17 -20.36 -23.46
CA LYS A 162 -7.17 -21.13 -24.22
C LYS A 162 -7.93 -20.28 -25.25
N SER A 163 -7.73 -18.96 -25.24
CA SER A 163 -8.44 -18.03 -26.11
C SER A 163 -7.73 -17.86 -27.46
N TYR A 164 -8.51 -17.48 -28.49
CA TYR A 164 -7.96 -17.15 -29.80
C TYR A 164 -6.99 -15.95 -29.76
N PHE A 165 -7.07 -15.10 -28.73
CA PHE A 165 -6.17 -13.97 -28.56
C PHE A 165 -4.73 -14.43 -28.33
N TYR A 166 -4.53 -15.49 -27.54
CA TYR A 166 -3.21 -16.04 -27.29
C TYR A 166 -2.59 -16.58 -28.59
N GLU A 167 -3.36 -17.35 -29.37
CA GLU A 167 -2.91 -17.88 -30.67
C GLU A 167 -2.54 -16.75 -31.66
N LYS A 168 -3.22 -15.60 -31.58
CA LYS A 168 -2.95 -14.42 -32.42
C LYS A 168 -1.84 -13.52 -31.88
N GLY A 169 -1.18 -13.91 -30.78
CA GLY A 169 -0.04 -13.22 -30.18
C GLY A 169 -0.39 -11.93 -29.44
N PHE A 170 -1.56 -11.88 -28.80
CA PHE A 170 -1.93 -10.76 -27.93
C PHE A 170 -1.12 -10.76 -26.64
N SER A 171 -0.98 -9.60 -26.01
CA SER A 171 -0.54 -9.48 -24.61
C SER A 171 -1.74 -9.42 -23.67
N LEU A 172 -1.56 -9.84 -22.42
CA LEU A 172 -2.58 -9.76 -21.38
C LEU A 172 -2.22 -8.69 -20.34
N THR A 173 -3.16 -7.79 -20.07
CA THR A 173 -3.04 -6.80 -19.01
C THR A 173 -4.09 -7.06 -17.94
N ILE A 174 -3.66 -7.11 -16.68
CA ILE A 174 -4.55 -7.25 -15.52
C ILE A 174 -4.59 -5.91 -14.78
N LEU A 175 -5.77 -5.31 -14.74
CA LEU A 175 -6.03 -4.06 -14.02
C LEU A 175 -6.56 -4.37 -12.62
N GLY A 176 -5.79 -3.99 -11.61
CA GLY A 176 -6.12 -4.20 -10.20
C GLY A 176 -6.29 -2.89 -9.45
N TRP A 177 -7.22 -2.85 -8.51
CA TRP A 177 -7.40 -1.71 -7.61
C TRP A 177 -6.52 -1.82 -6.36
N ASP A 178 -6.38 -3.03 -5.85
CA ASP A 178 -5.43 -3.42 -4.81
C ASP A 178 -4.78 -4.74 -5.16
N TRP A 179 -3.70 -5.08 -4.48
CA TRP A 179 -3.01 -6.35 -4.66
C TRP A 179 -2.84 -7.04 -3.32
N ALA A 180 -3.25 -8.30 -3.23
CA ALA A 180 -2.95 -9.09 -2.04
C ALA A 180 -1.42 -9.28 -1.89
N PRO A 181 -0.92 -9.57 -0.67
CA PRO A 181 0.47 -9.93 -0.48
C PRO A 181 0.92 -11.05 -1.44
N ASP A 182 2.14 -10.95 -1.95
CA ASP A 182 2.75 -11.87 -2.94
C ASP A 182 2.15 -11.91 -4.33
N THR A 183 0.98 -11.33 -4.55
CA THR A 183 0.28 -11.47 -5.82
C THR A 183 1.18 -11.09 -6.99
N PHE A 184 1.87 -9.96 -6.91
CA PHE A 184 2.71 -9.48 -8.01
C PHE A 184 3.94 -10.36 -8.28
N GLU A 185 4.61 -10.85 -7.23
CA GLU A 185 5.82 -11.68 -7.40
C GLU A 185 5.48 -13.09 -7.87
N LYS A 186 4.51 -13.74 -7.22
CA LYS A 186 4.03 -15.07 -7.62
C LYS A 186 3.46 -15.03 -9.04
N ALA A 187 2.72 -13.98 -9.38
CA ALA A 187 2.29 -13.76 -10.75
C ALA A 187 3.48 -13.58 -11.68
N ARG A 188 4.49 -12.77 -11.34
CA ARG A 188 5.69 -12.64 -12.18
C ARG A 188 6.42 -13.96 -12.38
N ASP A 189 6.50 -14.82 -11.38
CA ASP A 189 7.17 -16.12 -11.50
C ASP A 189 6.34 -17.08 -12.37
N GLU A 190 5.01 -17.12 -12.21
CA GLU A 190 4.12 -17.86 -13.12
C GLU A 190 4.17 -17.34 -14.56
N VAL A 191 4.32 -16.02 -14.72
CA VAL A 191 4.43 -15.33 -16.02
C VAL A 191 5.78 -15.56 -16.68
N LYS A 192 6.89 -15.48 -15.94
CA LYS A 192 8.25 -15.68 -16.44
C LYS A 192 8.50 -17.11 -16.93
N ASN A 193 7.79 -18.08 -16.37
CA ASN A 193 7.86 -19.48 -16.78
C ASN A 193 7.05 -19.78 -18.06
N GLY A 194 6.37 -18.80 -18.67
CA GLY A 194 5.58 -18.97 -19.89
C GLY A 194 5.92 -17.99 -21.01
N ASP A 195 5.54 -18.34 -22.24
CA ASP A 195 5.74 -17.52 -23.46
C ASP A 195 4.82 -16.28 -23.56
N ILE A 196 4.30 -15.77 -22.43
CA ILE A 196 3.25 -14.73 -22.44
C ILE A 196 3.79 -13.38 -22.01
N LYS A 197 3.43 -12.34 -22.76
CA LYS A 197 3.60 -10.94 -22.35
C LYS A 197 2.44 -10.52 -21.44
N ILE A 198 2.70 -10.42 -20.14
CA ILE A 198 1.71 -9.98 -19.14
C ILE A 198 2.13 -8.70 -18.44
N SER A 199 1.18 -7.78 -18.27
CA SER A 199 1.31 -6.54 -17.50
C SER A 199 0.35 -6.56 -16.32
N LEU A 200 0.82 -6.25 -15.12
CA LEU A 200 0.00 -6.11 -13.92
C LEU A 200 0.00 -4.63 -13.54
N LEU A 201 -1.16 -3.98 -13.63
CA LEU A 201 -1.26 -2.54 -13.53
C LEU A 201 -2.29 -2.11 -12.49
N THR A 202 -1.88 -1.21 -11.61
CA THR A 202 -2.74 -0.63 -10.59
C THR A 202 -3.54 0.51 -11.18
N ILE A 203 -4.86 0.43 -11.01
CA ILE A 203 -5.81 1.48 -11.41
C ILE A 203 -5.55 2.71 -10.51
N PRO A 204 -5.47 3.92 -11.09
CA PRO A 204 -5.26 5.14 -10.31
C PRO A 204 -6.29 5.29 -9.18
N PRO A 205 -5.88 5.75 -7.98
CA PRO A 205 -6.81 5.91 -6.87
C PRO A 205 -7.87 6.96 -7.21
N ARG A 206 -9.07 6.80 -6.64
CA ARG A 206 -10.21 7.71 -6.85
C ARG A 206 -9.84 9.18 -6.70
N SER A 207 -9.06 9.53 -5.68
CA SER A 207 -8.62 10.91 -5.45
C SER A 207 -7.85 11.49 -6.64
N LYS A 208 -7.03 10.68 -7.31
CA LYS A 208 -6.28 11.13 -8.49
C LYS A 208 -7.20 11.25 -9.71
N ILE A 209 -8.13 10.31 -9.88
CA ILE A 209 -9.14 10.38 -10.94
C ILE A 209 -9.97 11.66 -10.79
N GLU A 210 -10.52 11.92 -9.61
CA GLU A 210 -11.30 13.13 -9.32
C GLU A 210 -10.50 14.42 -9.52
N GLU A 211 -9.22 14.45 -9.12
CA GLU A 211 -8.32 15.58 -9.35
C GLU A 211 -8.18 15.91 -10.84
N VAL A 212 -7.89 14.90 -11.67
CA VAL A 212 -7.70 15.08 -13.12
C VAL A 212 -9.01 15.50 -13.78
N LEU A 213 -10.14 14.87 -13.42
CA LEU A 213 -11.45 15.23 -13.98
C LEU A 213 -11.85 16.65 -13.64
N LYS A 214 -11.60 17.09 -12.40
CA LYS A 214 -11.87 18.46 -11.96
C LYS A 214 -11.09 19.47 -12.79
N ASN A 215 -9.83 19.20 -13.11
CA ASN A 215 -9.01 20.08 -13.95
C ASN A 215 -9.53 20.17 -15.40
N GLN A 216 -10.31 19.18 -15.84
CA GLN A 216 -10.92 19.11 -17.17
C GLN A 216 -12.41 19.45 -17.15
N ASN A 217 -12.95 19.97 -16.04
CA ASN A 217 -14.37 20.29 -15.84
C ASN A 217 -15.34 19.12 -16.08
N ILE A 218 -14.90 17.88 -15.89
CA ILE A 218 -15.74 16.68 -16.01
C ILE A 218 -16.25 16.30 -14.62
N LYS A 219 -17.56 16.08 -14.47
CA LYS A 219 -18.12 15.59 -13.21
C LYS A 219 -17.90 14.08 -13.08
N PRO A 220 -17.58 13.54 -11.89
CA PRO A 220 -17.42 12.10 -11.71
C PRO A 220 -18.62 11.25 -12.15
N SER A 221 -19.85 11.78 -12.03
CA SER A 221 -21.07 11.10 -12.50
C SER A 221 -21.15 10.91 -14.01
N GLU A 222 -20.36 11.66 -14.78
CA GLU A 222 -20.30 11.52 -16.24
C GLU A 222 -19.55 10.26 -16.66
N LEU A 223 -18.60 9.78 -15.84
CA LEU A 223 -17.86 8.55 -16.11
C LEU A 223 -18.74 7.30 -16.18
N LEU A 224 -19.86 7.31 -15.48
CA LEU A 224 -20.80 6.19 -15.41
C LEU A 224 -21.89 6.28 -16.50
N LYS A 225 -21.92 7.37 -17.28
CA LYS A 225 -22.90 7.50 -18.37
C LYS A 225 -22.54 6.54 -19.49
N ILE A 226 -23.53 5.77 -19.92
CA ILE A 226 -23.42 4.88 -21.08
C ILE A 226 -22.93 5.68 -22.29
N GLY A 227 -21.88 5.18 -22.93
CA GLY A 227 -21.29 5.80 -24.13
C GLY A 227 -20.37 7.00 -23.87
N PHE A 228 -20.18 7.43 -22.63
CA PHE A 228 -19.16 8.42 -22.32
C PHE A 228 -17.77 7.80 -22.53
N VAL A 229 -16.91 8.46 -23.30
CA VAL A 229 -15.52 8.06 -23.50
C VAL A 229 -14.64 9.09 -22.82
N VAL A 230 -13.76 8.63 -21.93
CA VAL A 230 -12.80 9.49 -21.25
C VAL A 230 -11.89 10.13 -22.32
N PRO A 231 -11.77 11.47 -22.37
CA PRO A 231 -10.91 12.15 -23.33
C PRO A 231 -9.44 11.75 -23.17
N ASP A 232 -8.68 11.70 -24.26
CA ASP A 232 -7.26 11.34 -24.21
C ASP A 232 -6.43 12.34 -23.38
N GLU A 233 -6.87 13.60 -23.34
CA GLU A 233 -6.33 14.67 -22.49
C GLU A 233 -6.46 14.35 -20.99
N VAL A 234 -7.46 13.56 -20.58
CA VAL A 234 -7.61 13.05 -19.21
C VAL A 234 -6.71 11.81 -19.03
N LYS A 235 -6.78 10.86 -19.97
CA LYS A 235 -6.04 9.59 -19.88
C LYS A 235 -4.53 9.80 -19.73
N LYS A 236 -3.95 10.79 -20.41
CA LYS A 236 -2.51 11.08 -20.33
C LYS A 236 -2.03 11.44 -18.90
N HIS A 237 -2.93 11.92 -18.04
CA HIS A 237 -2.63 12.25 -16.65
C HIS A 237 -2.98 11.11 -15.67
N LEU A 238 -3.55 10.02 -16.18
CA LEU A 238 -3.93 8.82 -15.42
C LEU A 238 -2.91 7.71 -15.68
N ARG A 239 -1.86 7.69 -14.87
CA ARG A 239 -0.81 6.68 -14.98
C ARG A 239 -1.21 5.41 -14.24
N PHE A 240 -1.38 4.32 -14.98
CA PHE A 240 -1.57 2.98 -14.44
C PHE A 240 -0.19 2.41 -14.08
N LEU A 241 0.02 2.12 -12.79
CA LEU A 241 1.35 1.84 -12.25
C LEU A 241 1.54 0.35 -11.98
N GLU A 242 2.68 -0.19 -12.41
CA GLU A 242 3.11 -1.51 -11.93
C GLU A 242 3.28 -1.47 -10.41
N PRO A 243 2.80 -2.49 -9.68
CA PRO A 243 3.10 -2.64 -8.25
C PRO A 243 4.60 -2.57 -7.96
N GLY A 244 4.93 -2.14 -6.75
CA GLY A 244 6.32 -2.09 -6.33
C GLY A 244 6.95 -3.48 -6.24
N VAL A 245 8.28 -3.51 -6.29
CA VAL A 245 9.09 -4.73 -6.19
C VAL A 245 9.99 -4.64 -4.97
N ILE A 246 10.12 -5.74 -4.23
CA ILE A 246 10.98 -5.84 -3.06
C ILE A 246 11.95 -7.00 -3.25
N GLU A 247 13.25 -6.73 -3.20
CA GLU A 247 14.27 -7.77 -3.11
C GLU A 247 14.69 -7.95 -1.64
N LEU A 248 14.51 -9.16 -1.11
CA LEU A 248 14.86 -9.52 0.25
C LEU A 248 15.96 -10.57 0.26
N GLU A 249 17.00 -10.33 1.06
CA GLU A 249 17.97 -11.35 1.47
C GLU A 249 17.56 -11.89 2.84
N ILE A 250 17.56 -13.23 2.97
CA ILE A 250 17.26 -13.91 4.23
C ILE A 250 18.49 -14.68 4.67
N SER A 251 18.97 -14.35 5.87
CA SER A 251 20.01 -15.11 6.55
C SER A 251 19.41 -15.88 7.71
N LYS A 252 19.79 -17.16 7.85
CA LYS A 252 19.36 -18.04 8.93
C LYS A 252 20.55 -18.48 9.76
N ASN A 253 20.45 -18.32 11.08
CA ASN A 253 21.42 -18.85 12.03
C ASN A 253 20.67 -19.55 13.19
N LYS A 254 20.57 -20.88 13.12
CA LYS A 254 19.76 -21.69 14.04
C LYS A 254 18.30 -21.18 14.07
N GLN A 255 17.86 -20.70 15.23
CA GLN A 255 16.56 -20.11 15.50
C GLN A 255 16.45 -18.61 15.17
N GLU A 256 17.54 -17.95 14.77
CA GLU A 256 17.53 -16.55 14.35
C GLU A 256 17.33 -16.44 12.84
N ILE A 257 16.36 -15.62 12.43
CA ILE A 257 16.14 -15.18 11.05
C ILE A 257 16.44 -13.69 10.97
N GLU A 258 17.29 -13.30 10.02
CA GLU A 258 17.56 -11.91 9.65
C GLU A 258 17.03 -11.65 8.23
N LEU A 259 16.20 -10.62 8.10
CA LEU A 259 15.76 -10.08 6.82
C LEU A 259 16.55 -8.82 6.49
N THR A 260 17.01 -8.70 5.25
CA THR A 260 17.63 -7.49 4.72
C THR A 260 16.94 -7.06 3.43
N ILE A 261 16.48 -5.81 3.35
CA ILE A 261 16.00 -5.22 2.09
C ILE A 261 17.21 -4.90 1.22
N LYS A 262 17.34 -5.60 0.10
CA LYS A 262 18.43 -5.45 -0.88
C LYS A 262 18.12 -4.45 -1.98
N ASP A 263 16.85 -4.41 -2.39
CA ASP A 263 16.36 -3.49 -3.41
C ASP A 263 14.88 -3.20 -3.19
N PHE A 264 14.45 -2.02 -3.61
CA PHE A 264 13.06 -1.61 -3.59
C PHE A 264 12.78 -0.66 -4.75
N TRP A 265 11.76 -0.96 -5.55
CA TRP A 265 11.37 -0.08 -6.64
C TRP A 265 9.87 0.11 -6.71
N VAL A 266 9.44 1.34 -6.98
CA VAL A 266 8.06 1.71 -7.27
C VAL A 266 8.05 2.67 -8.44
N ARG A 267 7.04 2.55 -9.31
CA ARG A 267 6.80 3.56 -10.36
C ARG A 267 6.35 4.86 -9.70
N LEU A 268 6.89 5.99 -10.16
CA LEU A 268 6.54 7.28 -9.59
C LEU A 268 5.19 7.75 -10.14
N PRO A 269 4.42 8.54 -9.37
CA PRO A 269 3.19 9.15 -9.87
C PRO A 269 3.44 10.04 -11.10
N HIS A 270 2.37 10.37 -11.82
CA HIS A 270 2.43 11.31 -12.94
C HIS A 270 3.05 12.66 -12.52
N GLY A 271 3.93 13.21 -13.37
CA GLY A 271 4.69 14.44 -13.12
C GLY A 271 6.10 14.21 -12.57
N TYR A 272 6.50 12.95 -12.37
CA TYR A 272 7.84 12.55 -11.90
C TYR A 272 8.57 11.64 -12.89
N GLU A 273 8.16 11.62 -14.16
CA GLU A 273 8.70 10.72 -15.19
C GLU A 273 10.21 10.92 -15.40
N GLU A 274 10.67 12.17 -15.53
CA GLU A 274 12.10 12.48 -15.69
C GLU A 274 12.92 12.02 -14.47
N LEU A 275 12.39 12.25 -13.27
CA LEU A 275 13.03 11.81 -12.03
C LEU A 275 13.04 10.27 -11.94
N GLU A 276 11.99 9.60 -12.38
CA GLU A 276 11.91 8.14 -12.42
C GLU A 276 13.00 7.57 -13.33
N GLU A 277 13.13 8.10 -14.55
CA GLU A 277 14.17 7.68 -15.50
C GLU A 277 15.58 7.93 -14.95
N GLU A 278 15.79 9.10 -14.32
CA GLU A 278 17.07 9.44 -13.70
C GLU A 278 17.43 8.47 -12.56
N ILE A 279 16.51 8.23 -11.63
CA ILE A 279 16.74 7.32 -10.50
C ILE A 279 16.98 5.89 -11.01
N ARG A 280 16.18 5.44 -11.99
CA ARG A 280 16.30 4.09 -12.55
C ARG A 280 17.65 3.88 -13.23
N LYS A 281 18.08 4.81 -14.07
CA LYS A 281 19.39 4.77 -14.72
C LYS A 281 20.52 4.69 -13.69
N ARG A 282 20.43 5.48 -12.62
CA ARG A 282 21.42 5.46 -11.52
C ARG A 282 21.43 4.14 -10.75
N ILE A 283 20.29 3.48 -10.57
CA ILE A 283 20.20 2.14 -9.96
C ILE A 283 20.81 1.08 -10.88
N GLU A 284 20.53 1.14 -12.18
CA GLU A 284 21.05 0.20 -13.19
C GLU A 284 22.57 0.33 -13.36
N GLU A 285 23.11 1.56 -13.29
CA GLU A 285 24.56 1.84 -13.37
C GLU A 285 25.31 1.54 -12.06
N ALA A 286 24.60 1.34 -10.94
CA ALA A 286 25.21 1.13 -9.65
C ALA A 286 25.90 -0.24 -9.53
N ARG A 287 27.23 -0.21 -9.36
CA ARG A 287 28.08 -1.42 -9.31
C ARG A 287 28.10 -2.15 -7.97
N THR A 288 27.55 -1.56 -6.90
CA THR A 288 27.57 -2.14 -5.55
C THR A 288 26.22 -1.97 -4.85
N ASP A 289 25.85 -2.92 -3.99
CA ASP A 289 24.64 -2.87 -3.14
C ASP A 289 24.56 -1.55 -2.35
N GLN A 290 25.69 -1.06 -1.86
CA GLN A 290 25.75 0.18 -1.10
C GLN A 290 25.41 1.42 -1.94
N THR A 291 25.72 1.39 -3.23
CA THR A 291 25.40 2.48 -4.16
C THR A 291 23.93 2.40 -4.58
N LYS A 292 23.41 1.20 -4.90
CA LYS A 292 21.98 0.98 -5.15
C LYS A 292 21.12 1.47 -3.99
N ARG A 293 21.54 1.15 -2.76
CA ARG A 293 20.88 1.59 -1.53
C ARG A 293 20.68 3.09 -1.44
N LYS A 294 21.60 3.92 -1.94
CA LYS A 294 21.45 5.39 -1.90
C LYS A 294 20.25 5.89 -2.71
N TYR A 295 19.79 5.11 -3.70
CA TYR A 295 18.73 5.51 -4.61
C TYR A 295 17.36 4.95 -4.20
N PHE A 296 17.28 3.71 -3.70
CA PHE A 296 15.99 3.16 -3.27
C PHE A 296 15.63 3.46 -1.82
N GLU A 297 16.59 3.58 -0.89
CA GLU A 297 16.29 3.88 0.52
C GLU A 297 15.47 5.18 0.68
N PRO A 298 15.75 6.26 -0.09
CA PRO A 298 14.93 7.47 -0.07
C PRO A 298 13.49 7.30 -0.57
N LEU A 299 13.14 6.19 -1.21
CA LEU A 299 11.78 5.87 -1.61
C LEU A 299 10.99 5.21 -0.47
N ILE A 300 11.66 4.61 0.53
CA ILE A 300 11.01 3.94 1.66
C ILE A 300 10.67 4.97 2.75
N ASP A 301 9.39 5.11 3.07
CA ASP A 301 8.93 5.97 4.17
C ASP A 301 8.74 5.17 5.46
N TYR A 302 8.29 3.93 5.33
CA TYR A 302 7.95 3.03 6.42
C TYR A 302 8.08 1.59 5.95
N TRP A 303 8.53 0.68 6.81
CA TRP A 303 8.36 -0.74 6.58
C TRP A 303 8.15 -1.50 7.88
N ALA A 304 7.50 -2.65 7.76
CA ALA A 304 7.14 -3.50 8.87
C ALA A 304 7.26 -4.97 8.50
N VAL A 305 7.42 -5.80 9.53
CA VAL A 305 7.46 -7.25 9.40
C VAL A 305 6.43 -7.87 10.33
N ASP A 306 5.61 -8.74 9.77
CA ASP A 306 4.83 -9.76 10.50
C ASP A 306 5.61 -11.07 10.43
N TRP A 307 6.18 -11.51 11.54
CA TRP A 307 7.03 -12.70 11.56
C TRP A 307 6.22 -14.00 11.58
N ASN A 308 4.90 -13.93 11.77
CA ASN A 308 4.04 -15.09 11.88
C ASN A 308 2.65 -14.79 11.29
N TYR A 309 2.65 -14.49 10.00
CA TYR A 309 1.45 -14.14 9.27
C TYR A 309 0.50 -15.34 9.21
N ASP A 310 -0.75 -15.12 9.58
CA ASP A 310 -1.77 -16.17 9.70
C ASP A 310 -2.66 -16.29 8.45
N GLY A 311 -2.31 -15.59 7.37
CA GLY A 311 -3.11 -15.54 6.14
C GLY A 311 -4.36 -14.65 6.24
N LYS A 312 -4.61 -13.99 7.38
CA LYS A 312 -5.83 -13.18 7.58
C LYS A 312 -5.52 -11.71 7.75
N VAL A 313 -4.73 -11.36 8.76
CA VAL A 313 -4.48 -9.95 9.12
C VAL A 313 -2.99 -9.75 9.28
N PHE A 314 -2.48 -8.66 8.71
CA PHE A 314 -1.07 -8.28 8.88
C PHE A 314 -0.85 -7.67 10.26
N LYS A 315 0.00 -8.32 11.07
CA LYS A 315 0.28 -7.98 12.47
C LYS A 315 1.77 -7.63 12.58
N HIS A 316 2.10 -6.35 12.59
CA HIS A 316 3.50 -5.95 12.63
C HIS A 316 4.13 -6.19 14.01
N ASP A 317 5.16 -7.03 14.05
CA ASP A 317 6.03 -7.26 15.21
C ASP A 317 7.26 -6.36 15.21
N PHE A 318 7.69 -5.97 14.00
CA PHE A 318 8.80 -5.06 13.77
C PHE A 318 8.36 -3.89 12.90
N VAL A 319 8.95 -2.73 13.14
CA VAL A 319 8.68 -1.52 12.39
C VAL A 319 9.89 -0.60 12.34
N GLU A 320 10.11 0.00 11.17
CA GLU A 320 11.11 1.04 10.97
C GLU A 320 10.55 2.12 10.02
N PHE A 321 10.89 3.38 10.28
CA PHE A 321 10.25 4.50 9.59
C PHE A 321 11.13 5.76 9.55
N ARG A 322 10.86 6.61 8.55
CA ARG A 322 11.59 7.87 8.37
C ARG A 322 11.22 8.88 9.47
N ARG A 323 12.22 9.33 10.22
CA ARG A 323 12.07 10.32 11.31
C ARG A 323 12.33 11.73 10.79
N ARG A 324 11.42 12.68 11.07
CA ARG A 324 11.45 14.06 10.53
C ARG A 324 12.63 14.92 11.01
N ASN A 325 13.19 14.65 12.19
CA ASN A 325 14.08 15.60 12.89
C ASN A 325 15.57 15.25 12.81
N LYS A 326 15.98 14.33 11.92
CA LYS A 326 17.39 14.03 11.68
C LYS A 326 17.60 13.89 10.17
N LYS A 327 18.05 14.98 9.54
CA LYS A 327 18.35 15.05 8.09
C LYS A 327 19.28 13.93 7.59
N ASP A 328 19.95 13.20 8.49
CA ASP A 328 20.97 12.20 8.16
C ASP A 328 20.74 10.79 8.74
N GLN A 329 19.59 10.52 9.37
CA GLN A 329 19.36 9.18 9.93
C GLN A 329 18.87 8.22 8.84
N LYS A 330 19.78 7.34 8.39
CA LYS A 330 19.49 6.25 7.46
C LYS A 330 18.41 5.32 8.02
N MET A 331 17.52 4.86 7.15
CA MET A 331 16.54 3.82 7.47
C MET A 331 17.28 2.53 7.82
N GLY A 332 16.89 1.87 8.92
CA GLY A 332 17.27 0.49 9.15
C GLY A 332 16.65 -0.37 8.04
N LEU A 333 17.46 -1.14 7.31
CA LEU A 333 16.98 -2.06 6.25
C LEU A 333 17.05 -3.51 6.70
N LYS A 334 17.29 -3.74 8.00
CA LYS A 334 17.44 -5.05 8.60
C LYS A 334 16.46 -5.23 9.74
N ALA A 335 15.88 -6.41 9.82
CA ALA A 335 15.06 -6.84 10.94
C ALA A 335 15.47 -8.27 11.33
N LYS A 336 15.44 -8.57 12.63
CA LYS A 336 15.78 -9.89 13.15
C LYS A 336 14.69 -10.42 14.05
N LYS A 337 14.52 -11.73 14.05
CA LYS A 337 13.66 -12.45 15.00
C LYS A 337 14.32 -13.76 15.39
N VAL A 338 14.33 -14.03 16.70
CA VAL A 338 14.64 -15.34 17.25
C VAL A 338 13.33 -16.06 17.53
N TYR A 339 13.21 -17.28 17.04
CA TYR A 339 12.05 -18.15 17.23
C TYR A 339 12.28 -19.11 18.38
N GLU A 340 11.31 -19.23 19.27
CA GLU A 340 11.40 -20.16 20.41
C GLU A 340 11.12 -21.61 20.00
N LYS A 341 10.36 -21.80 18.91
CA LYS A 341 9.92 -23.11 18.43
C LYS A 341 10.44 -23.35 17.02
N GLU A 342 10.78 -24.60 16.75
CA GLU A 342 11.00 -25.08 15.39
C GLU A 342 9.67 -25.18 14.65
N GLY A 343 9.70 -24.98 13.34
CA GLY A 343 8.50 -25.00 12.51
C GLY A 343 8.64 -24.23 11.22
N GLU A 344 7.59 -24.27 10.42
CA GLU A 344 7.45 -23.45 9.23
C GLU A 344 6.71 -22.16 9.58
N TYR A 345 7.26 -21.03 9.13
CA TYR A 345 6.71 -19.71 9.37
C TYR A 345 6.55 -18.97 8.06
N GLU A 346 5.43 -18.26 7.92
CA GLU A 346 5.21 -17.31 6.83
C GLU A 346 5.45 -15.90 7.36
N ILE A 347 6.48 -15.25 6.83
CA ILE A 347 6.87 -13.90 7.22
C ILE A 347 6.41 -12.94 6.13
N VAL A 348 5.66 -11.89 6.48
CA VAL A 348 5.28 -10.83 5.53
C VAL A 348 6.05 -9.55 5.84
N VAL A 349 6.66 -8.97 4.82
CA VAL A 349 7.25 -7.63 4.82
C VAL A 349 6.31 -6.70 4.08
N LYS A 350 5.95 -5.58 4.70
CA LYS A 350 5.19 -4.50 4.05
C LYS A 350 6.01 -3.22 4.05
N ILE A 351 6.17 -2.60 2.88
CA ILE A 351 6.84 -1.32 2.67
C ILE A 351 5.78 -0.30 2.23
N THR A 352 5.78 0.88 2.85
CA THR A 352 5.09 2.06 2.34
C THR A 352 6.11 3.03 1.77
N ASP A 353 5.91 3.45 0.52
CA ASP A 353 6.74 4.45 -0.14
C ASP A 353 6.41 5.90 0.30
N ILE A 354 7.22 6.86 -0.14
CA ILE A 354 7.04 8.29 0.17
C ILE A 354 5.78 8.92 -0.42
N PHE A 355 5.13 8.27 -1.38
CA PHE A 355 3.85 8.66 -1.98
C PHE A 355 2.65 7.97 -1.32
N GLY A 356 2.89 7.05 -0.37
CA GLY A 356 1.87 6.30 0.34
C GLY A 356 1.39 5.04 -0.40
N GLY A 357 2.08 4.63 -1.47
CA GLY A 357 1.88 3.32 -2.07
C GLY A 357 2.37 2.22 -1.13
N GLU A 358 1.68 1.08 -1.12
CA GLU A 358 2.05 -0.07 -0.30
C GLU A 358 2.49 -1.22 -1.20
N THR A 359 3.61 -1.84 -0.83
CA THR A 359 4.16 -3.03 -1.47
C THR A 359 4.40 -4.07 -0.40
N SER A 360 4.01 -5.33 -0.64
CA SER A 360 4.22 -6.40 0.33
C SER A 360 4.77 -7.66 -0.31
N LYS A 361 5.61 -8.37 0.45
CA LYS A 361 6.25 -9.63 0.09
C LYS A 361 6.25 -10.57 1.29
N ALA A 362 5.76 -11.77 1.09
CA ALA A 362 5.79 -12.88 2.02
C ALA A 362 6.89 -13.85 1.63
N VAL A 363 7.50 -14.45 2.65
CA VAL A 363 8.51 -15.47 2.49
C VAL A 363 8.28 -16.57 3.50
N LYS A 364 8.33 -17.82 3.03
CA LYS A 364 8.27 -19.00 3.89
C LYS A 364 9.67 -19.35 4.37
N VAL A 365 9.81 -19.54 5.67
CA VAL A 365 11.06 -19.98 6.28
C VAL A 365 10.81 -21.20 7.16
N VAL A 366 11.76 -22.14 7.12
CA VAL A 366 11.76 -23.29 8.04
C VAL A 366 12.77 -23.01 9.13
N VAL A 367 12.33 -22.89 10.36
CA VAL A 367 13.19 -22.77 11.55
C VAL A 367 13.45 -24.16 12.10
N ARG A 368 14.74 -24.47 12.33
CA ARG A 368 15.24 -25.73 12.86
C ARG A 368 16.19 -25.44 14.00
#